data_AF-A0A1B8AIV1-F1
#
_entry.id   AF-A0A1B8AIV1-F1
#
_cell.length_a   1.000
_cell.length_b   1.000
_cell.length_c   1.000
_cell.angle_alpha   90.00
_cell.angle_beta   90.00
_cell.angle_gamma   90.00
#
_symmetry.space_group_name_H-M   'P 1'
#
loop_
_entity.id
_entity.type
_entity.pdbx_description
1 polymer ?
#
loop_
_entity_poly.entity_id
_entity_poly.type
_entity_poly.pdbx_seq_one_letter_code
_entity_poly.pdbx_strand_id
1 'polypeptide(L)'
;MVVKGHGLLSPCCNPDYVLNIIDPEALRAEITEHFEAVMHRYKGKMDRWDVVSEALKTNGSGLAPNHFYDALGPDWVEEAFRIARATDPDAKLFLNENLVEVMPEKRQELYDMVAKLVSKGVPIDGIALQTHVTLEPLVPGVIRDMVNSYKALGLEVSIAELDVHTYNATQQAEIYGDVIKEALNAGITDISFWGFTDKHLYTWLPGAKPLLFNETYYPKDAFYSTHYAVANFVRQD
;
A
#
# COMPACT_ATOMS: atom_id res chain seq x y z
N MET A 1 18.81 7.00 3.29
CA MET A 1 17.35 6.80 3.20
C MET A 1 17.09 6.13 1.87
N VAL A 2 16.23 5.12 1.85
CA VAL A 2 15.71 4.53 0.62
C VAL A 2 14.42 5.25 0.21
N VAL A 3 14.02 5.12 -1.05
CA VAL A 3 12.80 5.76 -1.58
C VAL A 3 11.89 4.68 -2.16
N LYS A 4 10.63 4.68 -1.72
CA LYS A 4 9.53 3.93 -2.35
C LYS A 4 8.91 4.80 -3.45
N GLY A 5 8.86 4.31 -4.68
CA GLY A 5 8.10 4.97 -5.74
C GLY A 5 6.61 4.68 -5.58
N HIS A 6 5.78 5.71 -5.50
CA HIS A 6 4.33 5.57 -5.25
C HIS A 6 3.53 6.63 -6.03
N GLY A 7 2.52 6.27 -6.82
CA GLY A 7 2.28 4.99 -7.48
C GLY A 7 2.39 5.18 -9.00
N LEU A 8 2.70 4.13 -9.76
CA LEU A 8 2.81 4.23 -11.22
C LEU A 8 1.44 4.31 -11.90
N LEU A 9 0.49 3.45 -11.48
CA LEU A 9 -0.91 3.53 -11.91
C LEU A 9 -1.85 3.53 -10.69
N SER A 10 -2.90 4.34 -10.77
CA SER A 10 -3.98 4.42 -9.79
C SER A 10 -5.33 4.66 -10.50
N PRO A 11 -6.45 4.14 -9.97
CA PRO A 11 -7.79 4.44 -10.49
C PRO A 11 -8.14 5.93 -10.53
N CYS A 12 -7.53 6.74 -9.67
CA CYS A 12 -7.81 8.16 -9.57
C CYS A 12 -6.72 9.02 -10.19
N CYS A 13 -7.03 10.31 -10.32
CA CYS A 13 -6.00 11.36 -10.34
C CYS A 13 -5.08 11.33 -11.57
N ASN A 14 -5.53 10.68 -12.65
CA ASN A 14 -4.84 10.63 -13.93
C ASN A 14 -5.05 11.93 -14.73
N PRO A 15 -4.05 12.37 -15.52
CA PRO A 15 -4.16 13.56 -16.35
C PRO A 15 -5.13 13.36 -17.52
N ASP A 16 -5.83 14.43 -17.91
CA ASP A 16 -6.89 14.38 -18.94
C ASP A 16 -6.44 13.75 -20.26
N TYR A 17 -5.19 13.95 -20.68
CA TYR A 17 -4.72 13.39 -21.95
C TYR A 17 -4.71 11.86 -21.93
N VAL A 18 -4.38 11.23 -20.79
CA VAL A 18 -4.46 9.76 -20.62
C VAL A 18 -5.92 9.33 -20.68
N LEU A 19 -6.79 10.02 -19.95
CA LEU A 19 -8.23 9.70 -19.88
C LEU A 19 -8.95 9.80 -21.24
N ASN A 20 -8.37 10.53 -22.20
CA ASN A 20 -8.88 10.67 -23.55
C ASN A 20 -8.42 9.54 -24.50
N ILE A 21 -7.48 8.68 -24.10
CA ILE A 21 -7.00 7.55 -24.90
C ILE A 21 -7.89 6.33 -24.65
N ILE A 22 -8.89 6.15 -25.51
CA ILE A 22 -9.82 5.01 -25.41
C ILE A 22 -9.38 3.78 -26.21
N ASP A 23 -8.41 3.94 -27.12
CA ASP A 23 -7.89 2.84 -27.91
C ASP A 23 -6.94 1.97 -27.05
N PRO A 24 -7.19 0.65 -26.93
CA PRO A 24 -6.40 -0.20 -26.04
C PRO A 24 -4.93 -0.35 -26.44
N GLU A 25 -4.58 -0.22 -27.72
CA GLU A 25 -3.19 -0.30 -28.17
C GLU A 25 -2.45 1.00 -27.84
N ALA A 26 -3.08 2.14 -28.13
CA ALA A 26 -2.55 3.46 -27.78
C ALA A 26 -2.37 3.62 -26.26
N LEU A 27 -3.31 3.13 -25.44
CA LEU A 27 -3.18 3.23 -23.99
C LEU A 27 -2.05 2.35 -23.43
N ARG A 28 -1.84 1.15 -24.00
CA ARG A 28 -0.67 0.31 -23.65
C ARG A 28 0.65 0.99 -24.01
N ALA A 29 0.71 1.64 -25.17
CA ALA A 29 1.89 2.41 -25.58
C ALA A 29 2.15 3.57 -24.60
N GLU A 30 1.11 4.31 -24.22
CA GLU A 30 1.21 5.40 -23.24
C GLU A 30 1.67 4.91 -21.86
N ILE A 31 1.11 3.80 -21.35
CA ILE A 31 1.56 3.20 -20.08
C ILE A 31 3.04 2.81 -20.17
N THR A 32 3.45 2.23 -21.30
CA THR A 32 4.85 1.83 -21.52
C THR A 32 5.77 3.04 -21.54
N GLU A 33 5.42 4.10 -22.28
CA GLU A 33 6.19 5.35 -22.33
C GLU A 33 6.27 6.01 -20.96
N HIS A 34 5.16 6.05 -20.21
CA HIS A 34 5.12 6.55 -18.84
C HIS A 34 6.08 5.77 -17.92
N PHE A 35 6.03 4.44 -17.98
CA PHE A 35 6.86 3.58 -17.14
C PHE A 35 8.33 3.74 -17.51
N GLU A 36 8.70 3.73 -18.79
CA GLU A 36 10.06 3.97 -19.25
C GLU A 36 10.57 5.33 -18.78
N ALA A 37 9.81 6.40 -18.99
CA ALA A 37 10.20 7.75 -18.60
C ALA A 37 10.46 7.85 -17.09
N VAL A 38 9.59 7.28 -16.25
CA VAL A 38 9.70 7.38 -14.79
C VAL A 38 10.72 6.38 -14.23
N MET A 39 10.61 5.09 -14.56
CA MET A 39 11.45 4.05 -13.99
C MET A 39 12.90 4.17 -14.48
N HIS A 40 13.17 4.55 -15.74
CA HIS A 40 14.55 4.77 -16.19
C HIS A 40 15.18 6.00 -15.55
N ARG A 41 14.41 7.09 -15.39
CA ARG A 41 14.89 8.31 -14.73
C ARG A 41 15.36 8.05 -13.30
N TYR A 42 14.68 7.14 -12.60
CA TYR A 42 14.97 6.79 -11.21
C TYR A 42 15.58 5.40 -11.01
N LYS A 43 16.11 4.79 -12.09
CA LYS A 43 16.74 3.47 -12.02
C LYS A 43 17.86 3.45 -10.99
N GLY A 44 17.83 2.44 -10.12
CA GLY A 44 18.77 2.28 -8.99
C GLY A 44 18.62 3.30 -7.86
N LYS A 45 17.61 4.18 -7.90
CA LYS A 45 17.31 5.16 -6.83
C LYS A 45 16.05 4.82 -6.03
N MET A 46 15.15 4.03 -6.62
CA MET A 46 13.99 3.49 -5.93
C MET A 46 14.30 2.09 -5.42
N ASP A 47 13.97 1.84 -4.16
CA ASP A 47 14.07 0.51 -3.56
C ASP A 47 13.00 -0.44 -4.12
N ARG A 48 11.81 0.10 -4.37
CA ARG A 48 10.65 -0.57 -4.95
C ARG A 48 9.67 0.42 -5.56
N TRP A 49 8.73 -0.09 -6.35
CA TRP A 49 7.62 0.64 -6.93
C TRP A 49 6.28 0.03 -6.55
N ASP A 50 5.35 0.87 -6.11
CA ASP A 50 3.92 0.54 -6.15
C ASP A 50 3.47 0.67 -7.61
N VAL A 51 3.44 -0.45 -8.33
CA VAL A 51 3.08 -0.48 -9.76
C VAL A 51 1.61 -0.14 -9.95
N VAL A 52 0.77 -0.76 -9.13
CA VAL A 52 -0.66 -0.49 -9.05
C VAL A 52 -1.02 -0.19 -7.61
N SER A 53 -1.70 0.93 -7.39
CA SER A 53 -2.32 1.28 -6.12
C SER A 53 -3.84 1.20 -6.23
N GLU A 54 -4.49 0.58 -5.24
CA GLU A 54 -5.95 0.50 -5.08
C GLU A 54 -6.67 -0.17 -6.26
N ALA A 55 -6.22 -1.36 -6.66
CA ALA A 55 -6.83 -2.09 -7.78
C ALA A 55 -8.29 -2.49 -7.52
N LEU A 56 -8.67 -2.69 -6.25
CA LEU A 56 -10.00 -3.11 -5.84
C LEU A 56 -10.89 -1.92 -5.48
N LYS A 57 -12.20 -2.11 -5.62
CA LYS A 57 -13.18 -1.16 -5.07
C LYS A 57 -12.97 -0.99 -3.56
N THR A 58 -13.25 0.21 -3.05
CA THR A 58 -13.06 0.58 -1.63
C THR A 58 -13.71 -0.41 -0.66
N ASN A 59 -14.93 -0.88 -0.96
CA ASN A 59 -15.66 -1.83 -0.12
C ASN A 59 -15.53 -3.30 -0.59
N GLY A 60 -14.55 -3.62 -1.44
CA GLY A 60 -14.49 -4.89 -2.15
C GLY A 60 -15.57 -5.02 -3.22
N SER A 61 -15.89 -6.25 -3.62
CA SER A 61 -16.69 -6.61 -4.80
C SER A 61 -15.97 -6.41 -6.14
N GLY A 62 -14.67 -6.73 -6.18
CA GLY A 62 -13.87 -6.82 -7.39
C GLY A 62 -13.11 -5.54 -7.78
N LEU A 63 -12.54 -5.55 -8.99
CA LEU A 63 -11.72 -4.45 -9.51
C LEU A 63 -12.47 -3.11 -9.51
N ALA A 64 -11.78 -2.05 -9.12
CA ALA A 64 -12.28 -0.70 -9.17
C ALA A 64 -12.58 -0.30 -10.62
N PRO A 65 -13.80 0.21 -10.93
CA PRO A 65 -14.07 0.78 -12.25
C PRO A 65 -13.17 2.00 -12.44
N ASN A 66 -12.40 2.01 -13.53
CA ASN A 66 -11.47 3.08 -13.84
C ASN A 66 -11.09 3.04 -15.34
N HIS A 67 -10.42 4.08 -15.81
CA HIS A 67 -10.07 4.22 -17.22
C HIS A 67 -9.26 3.04 -17.78
N PHE A 68 -8.31 2.50 -17.02
CA PHE A 68 -7.51 1.34 -17.43
C PHE A 68 -8.36 0.07 -17.50
N TYR A 69 -9.26 -0.15 -16.55
CA TYR A 69 -10.21 -1.27 -16.61
C TYR A 69 -11.17 -1.15 -17.81
N ASP A 70 -11.67 0.04 -18.08
CA ASP A 70 -12.63 0.28 -19.17
C ASP A 70 -11.99 0.08 -20.55
N ALA A 71 -10.75 0.51 -20.73
CA ALA A 71 -10.03 0.42 -22.00
C ALA A 71 -9.30 -0.93 -22.19
N LEU A 72 -8.64 -1.47 -21.15
CA LEU A 72 -7.81 -2.68 -21.26
C LEU A 72 -8.52 -3.95 -20.78
N GLY A 73 -9.62 -3.80 -20.03
CA GLY A 73 -10.36 -4.93 -19.47
C GLY A 73 -9.77 -5.46 -18.16
N PRO A 74 -10.23 -6.62 -17.69
CA PRO A 74 -9.94 -7.14 -16.34
C PRO A 74 -8.49 -7.56 -16.10
N ASP A 75 -7.68 -7.71 -17.16
CA ASP A 75 -6.28 -8.10 -17.05
C ASP A 75 -5.32 -6.89 -16.97
N TRP A 76 -5.82 -5.64 -16.90
CA TRP A 76 -4.98 -4.43 -16.87
C TRP A 76 -3.92 -4.41 -15.77
N VAL A 77 -4.23 -4.99 -14.59
CA VAL A 77 -3.27 -5.14 -13.49
C VAL A 77 -2.13 -6.08 -13.89
N GLU A 78 -2.44 -7.21 -14.51
CA GLU A 78 -1.44 -8.15 -15.02
C GLU A 78 -0.54 -7.47 -16.07
N GLU A 79 -1.14 -6.75 -17.01
CA GLU A 79 -0.40 -6.03 -18.06
C GLU A 79 0.55 -4.99 -17.45
N ALA A 80 0.10 -4.20 -16.47
CA ALA A 80 0.93 -3.20 -15.80
C ALA A 80 2.19 -3.81 -15.17
N PHE A 81 2.07 -4.91 -14.43
CA PHE A 81 3.22 -5.58 -13.83
C PHE A 81 4.19 -6.15 -14.86
N ARG A 82 3.67 -6.72 -15.97
CA ARG A 82 4.52 -7.23 -17.06
C ARG A 82 5.29 -6.11 -17.75
N ILE A 83 4.64 -4.97 -18.01
CA ILE A 83 5.29 -3.77 -18.58
C ILE A 83 6.35 -3.26 -17.60
N ALA A 84 6.04 -3.08 -16.32
CA ALA A 84 7.00 -2.61 -15.31
C ALA A 84 8.26 -3.49 -15.24
N ARG A 85 8.10 -4.83 -15.25
CA ARG A 85 9.24 -5.76 -15.25
C ARG A 85 10.06 -5.68 -16.54
N ALA A 86 9.41 -5.49 -17.69
CA ALA A 86 10.11 -5.30 -18.96
C ALA A 86 10.90 -3.99 -18.97
N THR A 87 10.36 -2.94 -18.36
CA THR A 87 10.99 -1.62 -18.26
C THR A 87 12.22 -1.63 -17.34
N ASP A 88 12.13 -2.27 -16.16
CA ASP A 88 13.27 -2.43 -15.25
C ASP A 88 13.28 -3.83 -14.60
N PRO A 89 14.11 -4.76 -15.14
CA PRO A 89 14.18 -6.13 -14.64
C PRO A 89 14.65 -6.28 -13.19
N ASP A 90 15.34 -5.28 -12.65
CA ASP A 90 15.93 -5.32 -11.30
C ASP A 90 15.04 -4.64 -10.24
N ALA A 91 13.98 -3.93 -10.65
CA ALA A 91 13.12 -3.20 -9.72
C ALA A 91 12.23 -4.17 -8.92
N LYS A 92 12.02 -3.89 -7.63
CA LYS A 92 10.99 -4.57 -6.85
C LYS A 92 9.60 -3.99 -7.16
N LEU A 93 8.64 -4.85 -7.47
CA LEU A 93 7.31 -4.48 -7.95
C LEU A 93 6.22 -4.88 -6.94
N PHE A 94 5.53 -3.89 -6.39
CA PHE A 94 4.54 -4.06 -5.33
C PHE A 94 3.13 -3.68 -5.81
N LEU A 95 2.13 -4.39 -5.28
CA LEU A 95 0.73 -3.98 -5.33
C LEU A 95 0.37 -3.34 -3.99
N ASN A 96 -0.07 -2.08 -4.02
CA ASN A 96 -0.44 -1.31 -2.83
C ASN A 96 -1.96 -1.26 -2.69
N GLU A 97 -2.50 -1.65 -1.54
CA GLU A 97 -3.97 -1.74 -1.37
C GLU A 97 -4.41 -1.29 0.03
N ASN A 98 -5.59 -0.65 0.05
CA ASN A 98 -6.17 -0.05 1.23
C ASN A 98 -7.23 -0.94 1.88
N LEU A 99 -7.48 -0.73 3.16
CA LEU A 99 -8.60 -1.30 3.93
C LEU A 99 -8.65 -2.84 4.03
N VAL A 100 -7.68 -3.57 3.48
CA VAL A 100 -7.65 -5.05 3.54
C VAL A 100 -7.32 -5.58 4.93
N GLU A 101 -6.72 -4.76 5.79
CA GLU A 101 -6.46 -5.07 7.20
C GLU A 101 -7.73 -4.98 8.04
N VAL A 102 -8.70 -4.15 7.62
CA VAL A 102 -9.98 -3.92 8.33
C VAL A 102 -11.18 -4.62 7.70
N MET A 103 -11.14 -4.94 6.40
CA MET A 103 -12.26 -5.57 5.67
C MET A 103 -11.93 -7.00 5.25
N PRO A 104 -12.47 -8.03 5.95
CA PRO A 104 -12.18 -9.43 5.67
C PRO A 104 -12.55 -9.88 4.25
N GLU A 105 -13.66 -9.40 3.70
CA GLU A 105 -14.10 -9.75 2.35
C GLU A 105 -13.13 -9.18 1.30
N LYS A 106 -12.77 -7.89 1.40
CA LYS A 106 -11.79 -7.26 0.52
C LYS A 106 -10.40 -7.91 0.64
N ARG A 107 -10.00 -8.33 1.85
CA ARG A 107 -8.75 -9.08 2.07
C ARG A 107 -8.73 -10.37 1.26
N GLN A 108 -9.82 -11.15 1.30
CA GLN A 108 -9.91 -12.40 0.58
C GLN A 108 -9.87 -12.15 -0.94
N GLU A 109 -10.57 -11.12 -1.41
CA GLU A 109 -10.54 -10.73 -2.83
C GLU A 109 -9.14 -10.34 -3.30
N LEU A 110 -8.40 -9.57 -2.50
CA LEU A 110 -7.01 -9.22 -2.81
C LEU A 110 -6.14 -10.48 -2.88
N TYR A 111 -6.25 -11.37 -1.89
CA TYR A 111 -5.49 -12.62 -1.89
C TYR A 111 -5.79 -13.47 -3.12
N ASP A 112 -7.06 -13.66 -3.47
CA ASP A 112 -7.47 -14.47 -4.62
C ASP A 112 -6.95 -13.87 -5.94
N MET A 113 -7.02 -12.54 -6.08
CA MET A 113 -6.46 -11.83 -7.23
C MET A 113 -4.93 -12.04 -7.32
N VAL A 114 -4.21 -11.81 -6.23
CA VAL A 114 -2.73 -11.93 -6.18
C VAL A 114 -2.30 -13.38 -6.43
N ALA A 115 -2.95 -14.36 -5.80
CA ALA A 115 -2.67 -15.78 -6.03
C ALA A 115 -2.87 -16.16 -7.50
N LYS A 116 -3.92 -15.64 -8.15
CA LYS A 116 -4.14 -15.84 -9.59
C LYS A 116 -3.03 -15.21 -10.43
N LEU A 117 -2.60 -13.99 -10.12
CA LEU A 117 -1.49 -13.31 -10.82
C LEU A 117 -0.18 -14.10 -10.68
N VAL A 118 0.17 -14.53 -9.46
CA VAL A 118 1.33 -15.39 -9.20
C VAL A 118 1.23 -16.71 -9.97
N SER A 119 0.05 -17.34 -10.01
CA SER A 119 -0.16 -18.60 -10.76
C SER A 119 0.05 -18.47 -12.27
N LYS A 120 -0.17 -17.27 -12.82
CA LYS A 120 0.08 -16.91 -14.23
C LYS A 120 1.52 -16.46 -14.49
N GLY A 121 2.40 -16.47 -13.48
CA GLY A 121 3.78 -15.97 -13.61
C GLY A 121 3.86 -14.46 -13.85
N VAL A 122 2.93 -13.68 -13.28
CA VAL A 122 3.02 -12.21 -13.27
C VAL A 122 4.12 -11.81 -12.28
N PRO A 123 5.03 -10.88 -12.65
CA PRO A 123 6.20 -10.53 -11.83
C PRO A 123 5.84 -9.58 -10.69
N ILE A 124 5.19 -10.10 -9.65
CA ILE A 124 4.90 -9.37 -8.41
C ILE A 124 5.91 -9.83 -7.36
N ASP A 125 6.56 -8.88 -6.69
CA ASP A 125 7.57 -9.18 -5.65
C ASP A 125 7.02 -8.97 -4.24
N GLY A 126 5.97 -8.14 -4.07
CA GLY A 126 5.42 -7.87 -2.76
C GLY A 126 4.05 -7.20 -2.74
N ILE A 127 3.48 -7.15 -1.55
CA ILE A 127 2.22 -6.48 -1.22
C ILE A 127 2.48 -5.38 -0.21
N ALA A 128 2.04 -4.16 -0.55
CA ALA A 128 2.07 -3.01 0.32
C ALA A 128 0.70 -2.82 0.97
N LEU A 129 0.66 -3.01 2.28
CA LEU A 129 -0.52 -2.80 3.13
C LEU A 129 -0.54 -1.33 3.51
N GLN A 130 -1.51 -0.55 3.02
CA GLN A 130 -1.56 0.88 3.38
C GLN A 130 -1.75 1.06 4.89
N THR A 131 -2.62 0.24 5.50
CA THR A 131 -2.88 0.25 6.94
C THR A 131 -3.44 1.59 7.45
N HIS A 132 -4.37 2.14 6.67
CA HIS A 132 -5.28 3.21 7.08
C HIS A 132 -6.33 2.70 8.08
N VAL A 133 -6.08 2.86 9.38
CA VAL A 133 -6.99 2.36 10.42
C VAL A 133 -8.05 3.41 10.76
N THR A 134 -9.33 3.02 10.79
CA THR A 134 -10.45 3.93 11.06
C THR A 134 -11.35 3.41 12.17
N LEU A 135 -11.58 4.25 13.19
CA LEU A 135 -12.51 4.10 14.32
C LEU A 135 -12.28 2.91 15.27
N GLU A 136 -12.01 1.73 14.72
CA GLU A 136 -11.87 0.48 15.47
C GLU A 136 -10.46 -0.11 15.30
N PRO A 137 -9.92 -0.76 16.35
CA PRO A 137 -8.68 -1.51 16.26
C PRO A 137 -8.75 -2.65 15.23
N LEU A 138 -7.60 -3.02 14.68
CA LEU A 138 -7.48 -4.21 13.86
C LEU A 138 -7.80 -5.47 14.68
N VAL A 139 -8.34 -6.48 14.00
CA VAL A 139 -8.51 -7.81 14.62
C VAL A 139 -7.12 -8.36 14.97
N PRO A 140 -6.84 -8.74 16.23
CA PRO A 140 -5.52 -9.24 16.61
C PRO A 140 -5.09 -10.46 15.79
N GLY A 141 -3.85 -10.45 15.28
CA GLY A 141 -3.28 -11.52 14.45
C GLY A 141 -3.54 -11.38 12.95
N VAL A 142 -4.30 -10.37 12.54
CA VAL A 142 -4.65 -10.16 11.14
C VAL A 142 -3.48 -9.87 10.22
N ILE A 143 -2.53 -9.04 10.66
CA ILE A 143 -1.33 -8.69 9.90
C ILE A 143 -0.47 -9.93 9.77
N ARG A 144 -0.29 -10.70 10.86
CA ARG A 144 0.46 -11.96 10.83
C ARG A 144 -0.14 -12.95 9.83
N ASP A 145 -1.45 -13.09 9.81
CA ASP A 145 -2.14 -14.04 8.92
C ASP A 145 -2.03 -13.62 7.45
N MET A 146 -2.11 -12.32 7.15
CA MET A 146 -1.84 -11.77 5.81
C MET A 146 -0.39 -12.00 5.39
N VAL A 147 0.58 -11.73 6.27
CA VAL A 147 2.01 -11.97 6.01
C VAL A 147 2.28 -13.44 5.70
N ASN A 148 1.73 -14.36 6.48
CA ASN A 148 1.88 -15.80 6.24
C ASN A 148 1.31 -16.20 4.88
N SER A 149 0.15 -15.66 4.52
CA SER A 149 -0.54 -15.96 3.26
C SER A 149 0.26 -15.49 2.04
N TYR A 150 0.79 -14.26 2.06
CA TYR A 150 1.59 -13.73 0.96
C TYR A 150 3.00 -14.33 0.90
N LYS A 151 3.64 -14.62 2.05
CA LYS A 151 4.92 -15.36 2.08
C LYS A 151 4.79 -16.76 1.48
N ALA A 152 3.63 -17.43 1.64
CA ALA A 152 3.37 -18.72 1.01
C ALA A 152 3.30 -18.64 -0.54
N LEU A 153 3.04 -17.45 -1.09
CA LEU A 153 3.11 -17.15 -2.52
C LEU A 153 4.51 -16.66 -2.96
N GLY A 154 5.48 -16.58 -2.05
CA GLY A 154 6.83 -16.07 -2.32
C GLY A 154 6.94 -14.55 -2.33
N LEU A 155 5.95 -13.83 -1.76
CA LEU A 155 5.88 -12.37 -1.81
C LEU A 155 6.36 -11.73 -0.50
N GLU A 156 7.01 -10.57 -0.62
CA GLU A 156 7.30 -9.67 0.49
C GLU A 156 6.02 -8.93 0.95
N VAL A 157 6.00 -8.46 2.21
CA VAL A 157 4.91 -7.66 2.74
C VAL A 157 5.47 -6.47 3.51
N SER A 158 4.95 -5.27 3.23
CA SER A 158 5.31 -4.02 3.92
C SER A 158 4.07 -3.31 4.47
N ILE A 159 4.25 -2.50 5.52
CA ILE A 159 3.26 -1.48 5.90
C ILE A 159 3.68 -0.16 5.27
N ALA A 160 2.82 0.42 4.44
CA ALA A 160 3.20 1.46 3.50
C ALA A 160 2.72 2.86 3.87
N GLU A 161 1.58 3.01 4.56
CA GLU A 161 0.87 4.29 4.72
C GLU A 161 0.18 4.40 6.09
N LEU A 162 0.81 3.87 7.15
CA LEU A 162 0.16 3.75 8.47
C LEU A 162 -0.26 5.11 9.04
N ASP A 163 -1.55 5.20 9.35
CA ASP A 163 -2.18 6.25 10.14
C ASP A 163 -3.44 5.72 10.85
N VAL A 164 -3.92 6.45 11.87
CA VAL A 164 -5.03 5.98 12.72
C VAL A 164 -6.06 7.08 12.96
N HIS A 165 -7.21 6.98 12.28
CA HIS A 165 -8.29 7.95 12.28
C HIS A 165 -9.32 7.64 13.36
N THR A 166 -9.16 8.29 14.52
CA THR A 166 -10.11 8.24 15.64
C THR A 166 -10.11 9.58 16.39
N TYR A 167 -11.18 9.84 17.15
CA TYR A 167 -11.25 10.96 18.09
C TYR A 167 -10.68 10.62 19.48
N ASN A 168 -10.40 9.35 19.74
CA ASN A 168 -9.91 8.87 21.03
C ASN A 168 -8.39 8.70 21.01
N ALA A 169 -7.67 9.62 21.67
CA ALA A 169 -6.21 9.62 21.71
C ALA A 169 -5.61 8.39 22.41
N THR A 170 -6.27 7.85 23.43
CA THR A 170 -5.81 6.63 24.12
C THR A 170 -5.92 5.42 23.21
N GLN A 171 -7.09 5.24 22.58
CA GLN A 171 -7.30 4.17 21.60
C GLN A 171 -6.33 4.28 20.42
N GLN A 172 -6.08 5.51 19.94
CA GLN A 172 -5.09 5.74 18.89
C GLN A 172 -3.71 5.21 19.30
N ALA A 173 -3.25 5.53 20.51
CA ALA A 173 -1.95 5.08 20.98
C ALA A 173 -1.87 3.54 21.11
N GLU A 174 -2.94 2.90 21.57
CA GLU A 174 -3.05 1.44 21.64
C GLU A 174 -2.95 0.81 20.25
N ILE A 175 -3.73 1.30 19.27
CA ILE A 175 -3.72 0.81 17.89
C ILE A 175 -2.33 0.91 17.28
N TYR A 176 -1.66 2.06 17.40
CA TYR A 176 -0.30 2.23 16.89
C TYR A 176 0.67 1.20 17.50
N GLY A 177 0.62 0.99 18.82
CA GLY A 177 1.46 0.02 19.50
C GLY A 177 1.21 -1.41 19.04
N ASP A 178 -0.06 -1.81 18.91
CA ASP A 178 -0.46 -3.15 18.52
C ASP A 178 -0.12 -3.46 17.06
N VAL A 179 -0.38 -2.53 16.13
CA VAL A 179 -0.01 -2.68 14.71
C VAL A 179 1.49 -2.86 14.56
N ILE A 180 2.29 -2.01 15.20
CA ILE A 180 3.76 -2.07 15.10
C ILE A 180 4.30 -3.36 15.71
N LYS A 181 3.82 -3.73 16.90
CA LYS A 181 4.21 -4.97 17.56
C LYS A 181 3.87 -6.19 16.72
N GLU A 182 2.67 -6.26 16.16
CA GLU A 182 2.24 -7.39 15.34
C GLU A 182 3.04 -7.47 14.03
N ALA A 183 3.23 -6.34 13.34
CA ALA A 183 4.00 -6.26 12.11
C ALA A 183 5.44 -6.77 12.29
N LEU A 184 6.13 -6.27 13.33
CA LEU A 184 7.51 -6.69 13.64
C LEU A 184 7.58 -8.18 13.97
N ASN A 185 6.65 -8.70 14.79
CA ASN A 185 6.59 -10.13 15.11
C ASN A 185 6.24 -11.03 13.90
N ALA A 186 5.55 -10.49 12.90
CA ALA A 186 5.31 -11.16 11.62
C ALA A 186 6.52 -11.09 10.66
N GLY A 187 7.55 -10.31 11.02
CA GLY A 187 8.77 -10.10 10.24
C GLY A 187 8.67 -8.97 9.21
N ILE A 188 7.70 -8.06 9.34
CA ILE A 188 7.68 -6.81 8.57
C ILE A 188 8.64 -5.83 9.23
N THR A 189 9.70 -5.45 8.51
CA THR A 189 10.68 -4.44 8.96
C THR A 189 10.61 -3.15 8.15
N ASP A 190 9.78 -3.13 7.11
CA ASP A 190 9.52 -2.00 6.24
C ASP A 190 8.13 -1.43 6.57
N ILE A 191 8.15 -0.36 7.39
CA ILE A 191 6.97 0.29 7.94
C ILE A 191 7.10 1.80 7.68
N SER A 192 6.13 2.36 6.97
CA SER A 192 6.03 3.79 6.64
C SER A 192 4.71 4.37 7.14
N PHE A 193 4.74 5.64 7.53
CA PHE A 193 3.56 6.40 7.99
C PHE A 193 3.10 7.37 6.91
N TRP A 194 1.80 7.63 6.79
CA TRP A 194 1.24 8.58 5.81
C TRP A 194 1.35 10.04 6.28
N GLY A 195 2.59 10.49 6.40
CA GLY A 195 2.94 11.75 7.05
C GLY A 195 3.42 11.52 8.49
N PHE A 196 3.77 12.62 9.18
CA PHE A 196 4.24 12.54 10.56
C PHE A 196 3.58 13.54 11.51
N THR A 197 3.03 14.66 11.01
CA THR A 197 2.42 15.72 11.83
C THR A 197 0.96 15.97 11.48
N ASP A 198 0.13 16.14 12.50
CA ASP A 198 -1.29 16.50 12.38
C ASP A 198 -1.53 17.92 11.84
N LYS A 199 -0.47 18.71 11.58
CA LYS A 199 -0.56 20.08 11.06
C LYS A 199 -1.25 20.17 9.69
N HIS A 200 -1.19 19.09 8.91
CA HIS A 200 -1.80 19.04 7.59
C HIS A 200 -3.04 18.15 7.59
N LEU A 201 -3.95 18.41 6.64
CA LEU A 201 -5.20 17.68 6.51
C LEU A 201 -4.97 16.32 5.84
N TYR A 202 -4.54 15.32 6.62
CA TYR A 202 -4.35 13.94 6.17
C TYR A 202 -5.53 13.03 6.51
N THR A 203 -6.67 13.57 6.95
CA THR A 203 -7.80 12.78 7.46
C THR A 203 -9.09 13.01 6.69
N TRP A 204 -9.77 11.92 6.31
CA TRP A 204 -11.16 11.93 5.87
C TRP A 204 -12.16 12.04 7.02
N LEU A 205 -11.72 11.76 8.26
CA LEU A 205 -12.50 11.95 9.49
C LEU A 205 -12.26 13.37 10.03
N PRO A 206 -13.19 14.33 9.85
CA PRO A 206 -12.92 15.74 10.14
C PRO A 206 -12.63 15.97 11.63
N GLY A 207 -11.50 16.60 11.93
CA GLY A 207 -11.08 16.88 13.31
C GLY A 207 -10.25 15.78 13.97
N ALA A 208 -10.18 14.59 13.37
CA ALA A 208 -9.24 13.56 13.83
C ALA A 208 -7.79 14.02 13.64
N LYS A 209 -6.90 13.42 14.43
CA LYS A 209 -5.48 13.76 14.51
C LYS A 209 -4.68 12.48 14.28
N PRO A 210 -4.51 12.00 13.04
CA PRO A 210 -4.21 10.60 12.79
C PRO A 210 -2.74 10.21 12.98
N LEU A 211 -1.82 11.17 13.17
CA LEU A 211 -0.38 10.93 13.09
C LEU A 211 0.32 10.94 14.46
N LEU A 212 1.63 10.68 14.45
CA LEU A 212 2.44 10.52 15.67
C LEU A 212 2.75 11.85 16.38
N PHE A 213 2.78 12.96 15.64
CA PHE A 213 3.09 14.29 16.17
C PHE A 213 1.92 15.25 15.99
N ASN A 214 1.70 16.11 16.96
CA ASN A 214 0.64 17.12 16.88
C ASN A 214 1.01 18.26 15.90
N GLU A 215 0.12 19.25 15.77
CA GLU A 215 0.26 20.39 14.84
C GLU A 215 1.43 21.33 15.17
N THR A 216 1.99 21.23 16.37
CA THR A 216 3.15 22.00 16.85
C THR A 216 4.40 21.13 16.98
N TYR A 217 4.39 19.94 16.36
CA TYR A 217 5.50 18.99 16.28
C TYR A 217 5.93 18.34 17.60
N TYR A 218 5.08 18.36 18.63
CA TYR A 218 5.31 17.58 19.84
C TYR A 218 4.80 16.13 19.67
N PRO A 219 5.53 15.13 20.19
CA PRO A 219 5.11 13.73 20.13
C PRO A 219 3.84 13.51 20.96
N LYS A 220 2.92 12.71 20.40
CA LYS A 220 1.69 12.24 21.08
C LYS A 220 1.93 10.87 21.72
N ASP A 221 0.95 10.39 22.48
CA ASP A 221 1.00 9.03 23.06
C ASP A 221 1.18 7.94 21.98
N ALA A 222 0.65 8.17 20.77
CA ALA A 222 0.90 7.35 19.58
C ALA A 222 2.39 7.16 19.24
N PHE A 223 3.18 8.24 19.34
CA PHE A 223 4.63 8.18 19.14
C PHE A 223 5.29 7.30 20.20
N TYR A 224 4.96 7.50 21.48
CA TYR A 224 5.57 6.75 22.57
C TYR A 224 5.20 5.27 22.55
N SER A 225 3.96 4.95 22.19
CA SER A 225 3.49 3.56 22.02
C SER A 225 4.22 2.86 20.88
N THR A 226 4.33 3.52 19.71
CA THR A 226 5.12 3.05 18.56
C THR A 226 6.57 2.79 18.96
N HIS A 227 7.22 3.78 19.60
CA HIS A 227 8.61 3.68 20.04
C HIS A 227 8.81 2.54 21.05
N TYR A 228 7.88 2.35 21.98
CA TYR A 228 7.93 1.26 22.96
C TYR A 228 7.83 -0.12 22.29
N ALA A 229 6.95 -0.28 21.30
CA ALA A 229 6.82 -1.52 20.53
C ALA A 229 8.13 -1.87 19.79
N VAL A 230 8.73 -0.89 19.10
CA VAL A 230 10.03 -1.06 18.43
C VAL A 230 11.14 -1.38 19.44
N ALA A 231 11.24 -0.63 20.53
CA ALA A 231 12.29 -0.81 21.53
C ALA A 231 12.22 -2.17 22.22
N ASN A 232 11.02 -2.73 22.41
CA ASN A 232 10.86 -4.07 22.96
C ASN A 232 11.25 -5.16 21.97
N PHE A 233 10.88 -5.02 20.71
CA PHE A 233 11.26 -5.96 19.66
C PHE A 233 12.79 -6.09 19.56
N VAL A 234 13.50 -4.96 19.48
CA VAL A 234 14.97 -4.93 19.38
C VAL A 234 15.68 -5.52 20.61
N ARG A 235 15.05 -5.54 21.79
CA ARG A 235 15.64 -6.13 23.01
C ARG A 235 15.42 -7.65 23.11
N GLN A 236 14.51 -8.20 22.32
CA GLN A 236 14.17 -9.63 22.34
C GLN A 236 14.97 -10.45 21.31
N ASP A 237 15.55 -9.78 20.30
CA ASP A 237 16.50 -10.33 19.33
C ASP A 237 17.96 -10.30 19.83
#